data_AF-A0A7L5AD30-F1
#
_entry.id   AF-A0A7L5AD30-F1
#
_cell.length_a   1.000
_cell.length_b   1.000
_cell.length_c   1.000
_cell.angle_alpha   90.00
_cell.angle_beta   90.00
_cell.angle_gamma   90.00
#
_symmetry.space_group_name_H-M   'P 1'
#
loop_
_entity.id
_entity.type
_entity.pdbx_description
1 polymer ?
#
loop_
_entity_poly.entity_id
_entity_poly.type
_entity_poly.pdbx_seq_one_letter_code
_entity_poly.pdbx_strand_id
1 'polypeptide(L)'
;MPFFALRAAPAETCTTQSQMQPAERDTLAGAARSLALKIQAADLAGVRANTIAEFASSFDGIGNTISSTAPHLKSGTPVVEQVYLLDASANKRNPDGSSPDAQFDCTLNKSAAEADFTIASLPPGRYAFTLVRFTGESPWLVSFLLRQQTPASPWQLAGLYPKAATVAGHDGLWYWTQARSLSAAKQPWNAFLYFGQARQLLQPAPFVSSTHLEALRTETASAAPPALANGIGPDNPLVIKAADGAEYRFTSLYPDNTLDKEKPDVAAHIKVDSLGDANTARARNLAAMSALLAAHPELRTAFHGVWIFSDAPGQAPVANEAAMNEIH
;
A
#
# COMPACT_ATOMS: atom_id res chain seq x y z
N MET A 1 -52.36 14.75 9.71
CA MET A 1 -51.30 14.51 8.69
C MET A 1 -50.25 13.64 9.33
N PRO A 2 -50.09 12.36 8.92
CA PRO A 2 -49.07 11.51 9.51
C PRO A 2 -47.70 11.94 8.97
N PHE A 3 -46.77 12.25 9.87
CA PHE A 3 -45.36 12.39 9.53
C PHE A 3 -44.81 11.01 9.18
N PHE A 4 -44.61 10.75 7.89
CA PHE A 4 -43.77 9.64 7.45
C PHE A 4 -42.31 9.99 7.73
N ALA A 5 -41.74 9.37 8.75
CA ALA A 5 -40.29 9.34 8.91
C ALA A 5 -39.69 8.50 7.77
N LEU A 6 -39.07 9.15 6.78
CA LEU A 6 -38.19 8.46 5.85
C LEU A 6 -37.01 7.91 6.66
N ARG A 7 -37.03 6.60 6.95
CA ARG A 7 -35.80 5.86 7.22
C ARG A 7 -35.04 5.81 5.89
N ALA A 8 -34.02 6.64 5.73
CA ALA A 8 -33.00 6.41 4.74
C ALA A 8 -32.35 5.05 5.08
N ALA A 9 -32.57 4.04 4.23
CA ALA A 9 -31.76 2.84 4.29
C ALA A 9 -30.32 3.27 3.95
N PRO A 10 -29.30 2.84 4.71
CA PRO A 10 -27.92 3.04 4.27
C PRO A 10 -27.75 2.44 2.87
N ALA A 11 -27.23 3.24 1.94
CA ALA A 11 -27.06 2.85 0.54
C ALA A 11 -25.98 1.77 0.38
N GLU A 12 -25.01 1.75 1.30
CA GLU A 12 -23.98 0.75 1.44
C GLU A 12 -24.14 -0.05 2.73
N THR A 13 -23.88 -1.35 2.68
CA THR A 13 -23.80 -2.17 3.89
C THR A 13 -22.52 -2.98 3.91
N CYS A 14 -21.92 -3.09 5.10
CA CYS A 14 -20.81 -4.00 5.34
C CYS A 14 -21.23 -5.13 6.27
N THR A 15 -20.89 -6.36 5.90
CA THR A 15 -21.01 -7.54 6.76
C THR A 15 -19.63 -8.12 7.02
N THR A 16 -19.25 -8.23 8.30
CA THR A 16 -17.98 -8.86 8.71
C THR A 16 -18.08 -10.38 8.63
N GLN A 17 -16.94 -11.07 8.53
CA GLN A 17 -16.86 -12.54 8.55
C GLN A 17 -17.69 -13.19 9.68
N SER A 18 -17.70 -12.59 10.88
CA SER A 18 -18.45 -13.10 12.04
C SER A 18 -19.96 -12.95 11.94
N GLN A 19 -20.45 -12.03 11.12
CA GLN A 19 -21.88 -11.75 10.90
C GLN A 19 -22.43 -12.50 9.68
N MET A 20 -21.56 -13.02 8.81
CA MET A 20 -21.96 -13.78 7.63
C MET A 20 -22.55 -15.14 7.98
N GLN A 21 -23.48 -15.60 7.13
CA GLN A 21 -23.91 -16.99 7.17
C GLN A 21 -22.75 -17.92 6.78
N PRO A 22 -22.60 -19.10 7.43
CA PRO A 22 -21.49 -20.01 7.15
C PRO A 22 -21.31 -20.33 5.66
N ALA A 23 -22.40 -20.61 4.96
CA ALA A 23 -22.35 -20.94 3.53
C ALA A 23 -21.82 -19.79 2.65
N GLU A 24 -22.20 -18.55 2.95
CA GLU A 24 -21.73 -17.37 2.20
C GLU A 24 -20.24 -17.12 2.48
N ARG A 25 -19.86 -17.18 3.76
CA ARG A 25 -18.46 -17.05 4.19
C ARG A 25 -17.57 -18.10 3.53
N ASP A 26 -18.00 -19.36 3.54
CA ASP A 26 -17.20 -20.48 3.02
C ASP A 26 -17.10 -20.40 1.49
N THR A 27 -18.16 -19.92 0.80
CA THR A 27 -18.13 -19.65 -0.64
C THR A 27 -17.10 -18.56 -1.00
N LEU A 28 -17.10 -17.45 -0.26
CA LEU A 28 -16.16 -16.35 -0.46
C LEU A 28 -14.71 -16.76 -0.16
N ALA A 29 -14.48 -17.44 0.97
CA ALA A 29 -13.17 -17.96 1.32
C ALA A 29 -12.68 -18.99 0.28
N GLY A 30 -13.57 -19.83 -0.24
CA GLY A 30 -13.28 -20.77 -1.32
C GLY A 30 -12.85 -20.06 -2.61
N ALA A 31 -13.57 -19.01 -3.02
CA ALA A 31 -13.21 -18.22 -4.20
C ALA A 31 -11.85 -17.53 -4.05
N ALA A 32 -11.59 -16.88 -2.91
CA ALA A 32 -10.32 -16.23 -2.60
C ALA A 32 -9.15 -17.22 -2.58
N ARG A 33 -9.31 -18.37 -1.92
CA ARG A 33 -8.29 -19.44 -1.90
C ARG A 33 -8.03 -20.00 -3.29
N SER A 34 -9.08 -20.21 -4.09
CA SER A 34 -8.96 -20.71 -5.47
C SER A 34 -8.21 -19.73 -6.38
N LEU A 35 -8.43 -18.42 -6.22
CA LEU A 35 -7.65 -17.39 -6.91
C LEU A 35 -6.20 -17.36 -6.44
N ALA A 36 -5.97 -17.39 -5.11
CA ALA A 36 -4.63 -17.40 -4.52
C ALA A 36 -3.78 -18.58 -5.03
N LEU A 37 -4.36 -19.78 -5.11
CA LEU A 37 -3.68 -20.97 -5.66
C LEU A 37 -3.32 -20.81 -7.14
N LYS A 38 -4.16 -20.16 -7.95
CA LYS A 38 -3.84 -19.88 -9.36
C LYS A 38 -2.71 -18.87 -9.49
N ILE A 39 -2.70 -17.83 -8.67
CA ILE A 39 -1.61 -16.85 -8.63
C ILE A 39 -0.31 -17.52 -8.19
N GLN A 40 -0.34 -18.34 -7.14
CA GLN A 40 0.81 -19.13 -6.68
C GLN A 40 1.37 -20.04 -7.80
N ALA A 41 0.49 -20.63 -8.61
CA ALA A 41 0.85 -21.47 -9.75
C ALA A 41 1.25 -20.67 -11.02
N ALA A 42 1.23 -19.34 -10.99
CA ALA A 42 1.40 -18.46 -12.15
C ALA A 42 0.41 -18.78 -13.31
N ASP A 43 -0.80 -19.27 -13.00
CA ASP A 43 -1.84 -19.62 -13.97
C ASP A 43 -2.59 -18.36 -14.46
N LEU A 44 -1.96 -17.62 -15.38
CA LEU A 44 -2.51 -16.38 -15.93
C LEU A 44 -3.86 -16.61 -16.64
N ALA A 45 -4.00 -17.72 -17.36
CA ALA A 45 -5.23 -18.04 -18.08
C ALA A 45 -6.39 -18.32 -17.11
N GLY A 46 -6.13 -19.11 -16.07
CA GLY A 46 -7.11 -19.40 -15.04
C GLY A 46 -7.49 -18.18 -14.21
N VAL A 47 -6.54 -17.30 -13.87
CA VAL A 47 -6.89 -16.04 -13.19
C VAL A 47 -7.73 -15.15 -14.10
N ARG A 48 -7.34 -14.97 -15.37
CA ARG A 48 -8.10 -14.18 -16.35
C ARG A 48 -9.52 -14.69 -16.54
N ALA A 49 -9.73 -16.00 -16.57
CA ALA A 49 -11.06 -16.61 -16.67
C ALA A 49 -11.93 -16.35 -15.42
N ASN A 50 -11.30 -16.06 -14.27
CA ASN A 50 -11.97 -15.72 -13.02
C ASN A 50 -11.93 -14.20 -12.73
N THR A 51 -11.63 -13.36 -13.71
CA THR A 51 -11.65 -11.89 -13.61
C THR A 51 -12.94 -11.33 -14.23
N ILE A 52 -13.45 -10.23 -13.68
CA ILE A 52 -14.60 -9.54 -14.28
C ILE A 52 -14.30 -9.14 -15.73
N ALA A 53 -15.33 -9.12 -16.58
CA ALA A 53 -15.18 -8.89 -18.02
C ALA A 53 -14.43 -7.59 -18.34
N GLU A 54 -14.70 -6.53 -17.55
CA GLU A 54 -14.09 -5.21 -17.69
C GLU A 54 -12.57 -5.23 -17.53
N PHE A 55 -12.02 -6.13 -16.71
CA PHE A 55 -10.58 -6.25 -16.47
C PHE A 55 -9.96 -7.43 -17.22
N ALA A 56 -10.73 -8.44 -17.58
CA ALA A 56 -10.26 -9.54 -18.42
C ALA A 56 -9.91 -9.08 -19.84
N SER A 57 -10.55 -8.03 -20.36
CA SER A 57 -10.22 -7.41 -21.65
C SER A 57 -8.89 -6.66 -21.65
N SER A 58 -8.47 -6.13 -20.48
CA SER A 58 -7.23 -5.36 -20.28
C SER A 58 -6.37 -5.98 -19.17
N PHE A 59 -6.03 -7.26 -19.34
CA PHE A 59 -5.46 -8.09 -18.26
C PHE A 59 -3.96 -7.86 -18.00
N ASP A 60 -3.22 -7.16 -18.88
CA ASP A 60 -1.75 -7.09 -18.84
C ASP A 60 -1.20 -6.58 -17.50
N GLY A 61 -1.82 -5.55 -16.91
CA GLY A 61 -1.41 -5.03 -15.59
C GLY A 61 -1.58 -6.06 -14.46
N ILE A 62 -2.67 -6.84 -14.50
CA ILE A 62 -2.91 -7.94 -13.55
C ILE A 62 -1.91 -9.07 -13.81
N GLY A 63 -1.68 -9.43 -15.08
CA GLY A 63 -0.73 -10.48 -15.47
C GLY A 63 0.71 -10.17 -15.05
N ASN A 64 1.15 -8.92 -15.20
CA ASN A 64 2.47 -8.47 -14.73
C ASN A 64 2.58 -8.57 -13.21
N THR A 65 1.55 -8.13 -12.49
CA THR A 65 1.48 -8.25 -11.01
C THR A 65 1.54 -9.71 -10.56
N ILE A 66 0.85 -10.62 -11.25
CA ILE A 66 0.92 -12.06 -10.94
C ILE A 66 2.31 -12.60 -11.21
N SER A 67 2.91 -12.23 -12.34
CA SER A 67 4.22 -12.73 -12.74
C SER A 67 5.33 -12.31 -11.78
N SER A 68 5.27 -11.09 -11.24
CA SER A 68 6.21 -10.62 -10.22
C SER A 68 5.93 -11.22 -8.84
N THR A 69 4.67 -11.51 -8.51
CA THR A 69 4.27 -12.01 -7.19
C THR A 69 4.47 -13.52 -7.03
N ALA A 70 4.11 -14.32 -8.04
CA ALA A 70 4.05 -15.78 -7.96
C ALA A 70 5.35 -16.44 -7.43
N PRO A 71 6.57 -16.01 -7.81
CA PRO A 71 7.81 -16.57 -7.28
C PRO A 71 7.88 -16.52 -5.74
N HIS A 72 7.36 -15.46 -5.13
CA HIS A 72 7.37 -15.26 -3.69
C HIS A 72 6.34 -16.12 -2.94
N LEU A 73 5.34 -16.66 -3.65
CA LEU A 73 4.28 -17.46 -3.04
C LEU A 73 4.58 -18.97 -3.07
N LYS A 74 5.58 -19.42 -3.84
CA LYS A 74 5.77 -20.85 -4.19
C LYS A 74 5.85 -21.81 -2.99
N SER A 75 6.52 -21.41 -1.90
CA SER A 75 6.69 -22.24 -0.70
C SER A 75 5.60 -22.04 0.33
N GLY A 76 4.73 -21.04 0.16
CA GLY A 76 3.76 -20.67 1.17
C GLY A 76 2.45 -21.43 1.10
N THR A 77 1.80 -21.63 2.25
CA THR A 77 0.43 -22.17 2.28
C THR A 77 -0.58 -21.02 2.37
N PRO A 78 -1.54 -20.90 1.43
CA PRO A 78 -2.56 -19.85 1.48
C PRO A 78 -3.59 -20.13 2.58
N VAL A 79 -3.76 -19.16 3.47
CA VAL A 79 -4.74 -19.12 4.55
C VAL A 79 -5.61 -17.88 4.38
N VAL A 80 -6.92 -18.05 4.28
CA VAL A 80 -7.85 -16.92 4.25
C VAL A 80 -8.03 -16.41 5.68
N GLU A 81 -7.53 -15.19 5.96
CA GLU A 81 -7.55 -14.61 7.30
C GLU A 81 -8.86 -13.87 7.58
N GLN A 82 -9.36 -13.12 6.60
CA GLN A 82 -10.54 -12.28 6.75
C GLN A 82 -11.34 -12.20 5.45
N VAL A 83 -12.66 -12.06 5.62
CA VAL A 83 -13.64 -11.85 4.55
C VAL A 83 -14.61 -10.76 4.97
N TYR A 84 -14.83 -9.80 4.09
CA TYR A 84 -15.81 -8.73 4.23
C TYR A 84 -16.75 -8.76 3.02
N LEU A 85 -18.04 -8.62 3.27
CA LEU A 85 -19.05 -8.47 2.22
C LEU A 85 -19.44 -7.00 2.19
N LEU A 86 -19.31 -6.39 1.01
CA LEU A 86 -19.51 -4.99 0.75
C LEU A 86 -20.67 -4.88 -0.25
N ASP A 87 -21.86 -4.52 0.20
CA ASP A 87 -23.05 -4.44 -0.65
C ASP A 87 -23.38 -2.99 -0.97
N ALA A 88 -23.16 -2.60 -2.23
CA ALA A 88 -23.51 -1.31 -2.81
C ALA A 88 -24.63 -1.45 -3.85
N SER A 89 -25.44 -2.51 -3.78
CA SER A 89 -26.49 -2.78 -4.76
C SER A 89 -27.59 -1.70 -4.76
N ALA A 90 -27.78 -1.02 -3.63
CA ALA A 90 -28.74 0.07 -3.50
C ALA A 90 -28.18 1.43 -3.98
N ASN A 91 -26.89 1.51 -4.34
CA ASN A 91 -26.30 2.75 -4.82
C ASN A 91 -26.93 3.16 -6.15
N LYS A 92 -27.24 4.45 -6.25
CA LYS A 92 -27.72 5.06 -7.49
C LYS A 92 -26.52 5.61 -8.24
N ARG A 93 -26.55 5.46 -9.57
CA ARG A 93 -25.62 6.18 -10.43
C ARG A 93 -25.83 7.69 -10.26
N ASN A 94 -24.77 8.45 -10.46
CA ASN A 94 -24.82 9.90 -10.52
C ASN A 94 -25.71 10.37 -11.69
N PRO A 95 -26.21 11.62 -11.67
CA PRO A 95 -27.06 12.14 -12.76
C PRO A 95 -26.43 12.08 -14.15
N ASP A 96 -25.10 12.09 -14.23
CA ASP A 96 -24.31 11.96 -15.47
C ASP A 96 -24.10 10.51 -15.93
N GLY A 97 -24.62 9.52 -15.19
CA GLY A 97 -24.48 8.09 -15.46
C GLY A 97 -23.19 7.46 -14.94
N SER A 98 -22.32 8.23 -14.27
CA SER A 98 -21.13 7.70 -13.58
C SER A 98 -21.50 6.96 -12.29
N SER A 99 -20.57 6.13 -11.80
CA SER A 99 -20.71 5.45 -10.52
C SER A 99 -20.36 6.40 -9.37
N PRO A 100 -21.08 6.38 -8.24
CA PRO A 100 -20.70 7.16 -7.07
C PRO A 100 -19.46 6.56 -6.39
N ASP A 101 -18.86 7.32 -5.49
CA ASP A 101 -17.94 6.76 -4.49
C ASP A 101 -18.74 5.95 -3.48
N ALA A 102 -18.15 4.88 -2.96
CA ALA A 102 -18.80 4.01 -1.98
C ALA A 102 -17.99 3.96 -0.68
N GLN A 103 -18.69 4.06 0.45
CA GLN A 103 -18.10 3.95 1.78
C GLN A 103 -18.76 2.79 2.55
N PHE A 104 -17.95 1.86 3.03
CA PHE A 104 -18.41 0.73 3.83
C PHE A 104 -17.77 0.76 5.20
N ASP A 105 -18.57 1.02 6.22
CA ASP A 105 -18.10 1.04 7.61
C ASP A 105 -18.41 -0.31 8.28
N CYS A 106 -17.38 -1.12 8.51
CA CYS A 106 -17.54 -2.48 9.06
C CYS A 106 -17.28 -2.48 10.57
N THR A 107 -18.34 -2.26 11.35
CA THR A 107 -18.23 -2.29 12.82
C THR A 107 -18.12 -3.73 13.34
N LEU A 108 -17.06 -4.02 14.11
CA LEU A 108 -16.95 -5.27 14.86
C LEU A 108 -17.71 -5.13 16.18
N ASN A 109 -18.89 -5.75 16.29
CA ASN A 109 -19.63 -5.89 17.55
C ASN A 109 -19.85 -4.58 18.34
N LYS A 110 -20.14 -3.46 17.67
CA LYS A 110 -20.30 -2.13 18.31
C LYS A 110 -19.04 -1.64 19.06
N SER A 111 -17.88 -2.19 18.76
CA SER A 111 -16.61 -1.70 19.29
C SER A 111 -16.06 -0.59 18.41
N ALA A 112 -15.13 0.19 18.95
CA ALA A 112 -14.35 1.18 18.20
C ALA A 112 -13.31 0.52 17.25
N ALA A 113 -13.31 -0.80 17.08
CA ALA A 113 -12.50 -1.46 16.07
C ALA A 113 -13.35 -1.58 14.79
N GLU A 114 -13.02 -0.74 13.82
CA GLU A 114 -13.71 -0.64 12.55
C GLU A 114 -12.71 -0.92 11.43
N ALA A 115 -13.16 -1.60 10.38
CA ALA A 115 -12.46 -1.69 9.12
C ALA A 115 -13.34 -0.98 8.09
N ASP A 116 -12.80 0.06 7.46
CA ASP A 116 -13.56 0.93 6.59
C ASP A 116 -13.02 0.84 5.18
N PHE A 117 -13.91 0.89 4.20
CA PHE A 117 -13.57 0.79 2.80
C PHE A 117 -14.09 2.02 2.06
N THR A 118 -13.20 2.78 1.42
CA THR A 118 -13.58 3.94 0.60
C THR A 118 -13.14 3.70 -0.83
N ILE A 119 -14.07 3.28 -1.69
CA ILE A 119 -13.78 2.88 -3.07
C ILE A 119 -14.40 3.90 -4.02
N ALA A 120 -13.54 4.62 -4.73
CA ALA A 120 -13.97 5.64 -5.69
C ALA A 120 -14.66 5.03 -6.91
N SER A 121 -15.71 5.69 -7.40
CA SER A 121 -16.42 5.32 -8.63
C SER A 121 -16.85 3.84 -8.71
N LEU A 122 -17.34 3.28 -7.59
CA LEU A 122 -17.73 1.89 -7.49
C LEU A 122 -19.13 1.65 -8.08
N PRO A 123 -19.28 0.86 -9.17
CA PRO A 123 -20.60 0.57 -9.73
C PRO A 123 -21.51 -0.14 -8.71
N PRO A 124 -22.84 0.07 -8.78
CA PRO A 124 -23.76 -0.67 -7.93
C PRO A 124 -23.59 -2.18 -8.09
N GLY A 125 -23.59 -2.91 -6.96
CA GLY A 125 -23.48 -4.36 -6.94
C GLY A 125 -22.94 -4.91 -5.62
N ARG A 126 -22.74 -6.23 -5.61
CA ARG A 126 -22.16 -6.96 -4.47
C ARG A 126 -20.68 -7.18 -4.67
N TYR A 127 -19.91 -6.80 -3.67
CA TYR A 127 -18.46 -6.93 -3.62
C TYR A 127 -18.04 -7.68 -2.37
N ALA A 128 -16.84 -8.23 -2.40
CA ALA A 128 -16.21 -8.79 -1.21
C ALA A 128 -14.75 -8.41 -1.17
N PHE A 129 -14.23 -8.12 0.02
CA PHE A 129 -12.82 -7.92 0.24
C PHE A 129 -12.28 -9.09 1.06
N THR A 130 -11.21 -9.72 0.58
CA THR A 130 -10.64 -10.90 1.23
C THR A 130 -9.13 -10.74 1.42
N LEU A 131 -8.64 -11.24 2.55
CA LEU A 131 -7.22 -11.26 2.90
C LEU A 131 -6.72 -12.69 2.90
N VAL A 132 -5.74 -12.99 2.05
CA VAL A 132 -5.12 -14.32 1.98
C VAL A 132 -3.64 -14.23 2.32
N ARG A 133 -3.24 -14.86 3.42
CA ARG A 133 -1.85 -14.96 3.87
C ARG A 133 -1.19 -16.20 3.30
N PHE A 134 -0.04 -16.03 2.67
CA PHE A 134 0.90 -17.11 2.42
C PHE A 134 1.86 -17.17 3.61
N THR A 135 1.75 -18.25 4.38
CA THR A 135 2.61 -18.53 5.54
C THR A 135 3.97 -19.06 5.07
N GLY A 136 5.03 -18.90 5.88
CA GLY A 136 6.39 -19.33 5.54
C GLY A 136 7.44 -18.41 6.16
N GLU A 137 8.71 -18.60 5.78
CA GLU A 137 9.84 -17.76 6.24
C GLU A 137 9.71 -16.31 5.74
N SER A 138 9.21 -16.12 4.52
CA SER A 138 8.91 -14.81 3.93
C SER A 138 7.40 -14.72 3.67
N PRO A 139 6.58 -14.35 4.67
CA PRO A 139 5.14 -14.34 4.49
C PRO A 139 4.68 -13.25 3.52
N TRP A 140 3.62 -13.53 2.79
CA TRP A 140 2.99 -12.59 1.84
C TRP A 140 1.52 -12.44 2.14
N LEU A 141 0.98 -11.25 1.90
CA LEU A 141 -0.45 -10.96 1.94
C LEU A 141 -0.92 -10.69 0.52
N VAL A 142 -1.97 -11.41 0.11
CA VAL A 142 -2.67 -11.17 -1.15
C VAL A 142 -4.10 -10.77 -0.81
N SER A 143 -4.40 -9.49 -1.02
CA SER A 143 -5.76 -8.97 -0.83
C SER A 143 -6.51 -8.96 -2.16
N PHE A 144 -7.77 -9.38 -2.14
CA PHE A 144 -8.63 -9.36 -3.31
C PHE A 144 -9.86 -8.50 -3.08
N LEU A 145 -10.19 -7.66 -4.07
CA LEU A 145 -11.54 -7.18 -4.28
C LEU A 145 -12.22 -8.16 -5.25
N LEU A 146 -13.32 -8.76 -4.83
CA LEU A 146 -14.15 -9.65 -5.62
C LEU A 146 -15.47 -8.96 -5.93
N ARG A 147 -16.06 -9.28 -7.08
CA ARG A 147 -17.39 -8.80 -7.48
C ARG A 147 -18.25 -9.97 -7.91
N GLN A 148 -19.52 -9.90 -7.53
CA GLN A 148 -20.54 -10.83 -7.98
C GLN A 148 -21.53 -10.08 -8.90
N GLN A 149 -21.65 -10.50 -10.15
CA GLN A 149 -22.52 -9.84 -11.14
C GLN A 149 -24.01 -10.04 -10.82
N THR A 150 -24.38 -11.26 -10.44
CA THR A 150 -25.72 -11.62 -9.99
C THR A 150 -25.60 -12.62 -8.84
N PRO A 151 -26.61 -12.79 -7.96
CA PRO A 151 -26.54 -13.74 -6.85
C PRO A 151 -26.19 -15.19 -7.24
N ALA A 152 -26.45 -15.59 -8.49
CA ALA A 152 -26.12 -16.91 -9.02
C ALA A 152 -24.75 -16.98 -9.73
N SER A 153 -24.12 -15.83 -10.00
CA SER A 153 -22.81 -15.75 -10.64
C SER A 153 -21.69 -16.11 -9.65
N PRO A 154 -20.58 -16.71 -10.12
CA PRO A 154 -19.40 -16.89 -9.29
C PRO A 154 -18.81 -15.54 -8.88
N TRP A 155 -18.08 -15.52 -7.77
CA TRP A 155 -17.26 -14.38 -7.37
C TRP A 155 -16.04 -14.27 -8.29
N GLN A 156 -15.87 -13.11 -8.90
CA GLN A 156 -14.79 -12.84 -9.86
C GLN A 156 -13.86 -11.75 -9.35
N LEU A 157 -12.59 -11.83 -9.73
CA LEU A 157 -11.56 -10.85 -9.40
C LEU A 157 -11.89 -9.48 -10.00
N ALA A 158 -11.97 -8.48 -9.13
CA ALA A 158 -12.18 -7.07 -9.43
C ALA A 158 -11.08 -6.17 -8.82
N GLY A 159 -10.02 -6.74 -8.25
CA GLY A 159 -8.87 -6.01 -7.74
C GLY A 159 -7.89 -6.95 -7.04
N LEU A 160 -6.59 -6.73 -7.24
CA LEU A 160 -5.50 -7.59 -6.76
C LEU A 160 -4.43 -6.71 -6.10
N TYR A 161 -4.14 -6.96 -4.82
CA TYR A 161 -3.19 -6.18 -4.02
C TYR A 161 -2.25 -7.12 -3.25
N PRO A 162 -1.22 -7.67 -3.91
CA PRO A 162 -0.21 -8.49 -3.27
C PRO A 162 0.89 -7.63 -2.66
N LYS A 163 1.44 -8.08 -1.54
CA LYS A 163 2.57 -7.43 -0.86
C LYS A 163 3.27 -8.39 0.09
N ALA A 164 4.54 -8.13 0.35
CA ALA A 164 5.24 -8.76 1.45
C ALA A 164 4.54 -8.43 2.79
N ALA A 165 4.49 -9.40 3.70
CA ALA A 165 3.96 -9.20 5.03
C ALA A 165 5.01 -8.70 6.03
N THR A 166 6.28 -8.81 5.66
CA THR A 166 7.43 -8.41 6.47
C THR A 166 8.46 -7.70 5.61
N VAL A 167 9.25 -6.83 6.22
CA VAL A 167 10.50 -6.27 5.67
C VAL A 167 11.61 -6.57 6.66
N ALA A 168 12.76 -7.06 6.18
CA ALA A 168 13.91 -7.39 7.02
C ALA A 168 13.55 -8.30 8.22
N GLY A 169 12.65 -9.26 8.03
CA GLY A 169 12.17 -10.17 9.08
C GLY A 169 11.17 -9.57 10.09
N HIS A 170 10.73 -8.33 9.88
CA HIS A 170 9.82 -7.63 10.80
C HIS A 170 8.48 -7.27 10.16
N ASP A 171 7.41 -7.41 10.93
CA ASP A 171 6.07 -7.01 10.52
C ASP A 171 5.78 -5.53 10.80
N GLY A 172 4.62 -5.06 10.34
CA GLY A 172 4.25 -3.65 10.53
C GLY A 172 4.02 -3.23 11.98
N LEU A 173 3.68 -4.14 12.89
CA LEU A 173 3.51 -3.83 14.32
C LEU A 173 4.87 -3.61 15.00
N TRP A 174 5.87 -4.40 14.60
CA TRP A 174 7.25 -4.19 15.02
C TRP A 174 7.75 -2.82 14.56
N TYR A 175 7.57 -2.48 13.27
CA TYR A 175 7.99 -1.17 12.75
C TYR A 175 7.28 -0.01 13.44
N TRP A 176 5.98 -0.15 13.73
CA TRP A 176 5.22 0.85 14.48
C TRP A 176 5.80 1.04 15.89
N THR A 177 6.10 -0.06 16.58
CA THR A 177 6.71 -0.02 17.90
C THR A 177 8.09 0.65 17.88
N GLN A 178 8.93 0.30 16.89
CA GLN A 178 10.24 0.93 16.73
C GLN A 178 10.14 2.41 16.38
N ALA A 179 9.19 2.82 15.53
CA ALA A 179 8.95 4.23 15.20
C ALA A 179 8.64 5.07 16.46
N ARG A 180 7.84 4.53 17.38
CA ARG A 180 7.56 5.18 18.68
C ARG A 180 8.83 5.33 19.53
N SER A 181 9.67 4.29 19.58
CA SER A 181 10.96 4.34 20.29
C SER A 181 11.90 5.39 19.69
N LEU A 182 12.01 5.45 18.36
CA LEU A 182 12.82 6.44 17.63
C LEU A 182 12.30 7.87 17.85
N SER A 183 10.98 8.05 17.87
CA SER A 183 10.36 9.34 18.19
C SER A 183 10.69 9.79 19.61
N ALA A 184 10.58 8.89 20.59
CA ALA A 184 10.98 9.18 21.98
C ALA A 184 12.49 9.48 22.12
N ALA A 185 13.32 8.86 21.28
CA ALA A 185 14.76 9.13 21.18
C ALA A 185 15.10 10.40 20.38
N LYS A 186 14.10 11.19 19.96
CA LYS A 186 14.26 12.43 19.18
C LYS A 186 14.96 12.23 17.84
N GLN A 187 14.66 11.12 17.16
CA GLN A 187 15.13 10.84 15.80
C GLN A 187 13.95 10.94 14.80
N PRO A 188 13.51 12.16 14.44
CA PRO A 188 12.26 12.38 13.73
C PRO A 188 12.22 11.78 12.31
N TRP A 189 13.32 11.76 11.58
CA TRP A 189 13.39 11.17 10.25
C TRP A 189 13.35 9.65 10.31
N ASN A 190 14.10 9.05 11.23
CA ASN A 190 14.04 7.60 11.44
C ASN A 190 12.62 7.18 11.85
N ALA A 191 12.02 7.89 12.80
CA ALA A 191 10.66 7.62 13.26
C ALA A 191 9.65 7.75 12.11
N PHE A 192 9.69 8.85 11.36
CA PHE A 192 8.78 9.11 10.24
C PHE A 192 8.85 8.02 9.16
N LEU A 193 10.06 7.62 8.76
CA LEU A 193 10.25 6.57 7.76
C LEU A 193 9.80 5.19 8.29
N TYR A 194 10.04 4.88 9.57
CA TYR A 194 9.57 3.62 10.18
C TYR A 194 8.04 3.58 10.34
N PHE A 195 7.41 4.71 10.66
CA PHE A 195 5.95 4.83 10.60
C PHE A 195 5.42 4.61 9.18
N GLY A 196 6.12 5.14 8.16
CA GLY A 196 5.84 4.89 6.75
C GLY A 196 5.89 3.39 6.40
N GLN A 197 6.94 2.69 6.83
CA GLN A 197 7.10 1.24 6.64
C GLN A 197 5.99 0.46 7.36
N ALA A 198 5.66 0.84 8.59
CA ALA A 198 4.56 0.24 9.34
C ALA A 198 3.24 0.38 8.59
N ARG A 199 2.93 1.57 8.07
CA ARG A 199 1.71 1.81 7.29
C ARG A 199 1.70 0.96 6.03
N GLN A 200 2.81 0.92 5.30
CA GLN A 200 2.92 0.09 4.09
C GLN A 200 2.70 -1.39 4.39
N LEU A 201 3.13 -1.91 5.55
CA LEU A 201 2.95 -3.31 5.94
C LEU A 201 1.58 -3.62 6.56
N LEU A 202 0.97 -2.68 7.27
CA LEU A 202 -0.33 -2.87 7.93
C LEU A 202 -1.52 -2.60 7.00
N GLN A 203 -1.39 -1.71 6.01
CA GLN A 203 -2.48 -1.38 5.10
C GLN A 203 -2.64 -2.45 4.01
N PRO A 204 -3.75 -3.20 3.93
CA PRO A 204 -3.87 -4.33 3.01
C PRO A 204 -4.19 -3.91 1.56
N ALA A 205 -4.84 -2.76 1.37
CA ALA A 205 -5.10 -2.13 0.08
C ALA A 205 -5.30 -0.62 0.28
N PRO A 206 -5.11 0.22 -0.75
CA PRO A 206 -5.11 1.69 -0.60
C PRO A 206 -6.45 2.28 -0.17
N PHE A 207 -7.57 1.58 -0.43
CA PHE A 207 -8.92 1.99 -0.06
C PHE A 207 -9.37 1.46 1.32
N VAL A 208 -8.51 0.73 2.04
CA VAL A 208 -8.83 0.17 3.35
C VAL A 208 -8.25 1.06 4.43
N SER A 209 -9.11 1.48 5.37
CA SER A 209 -8.72 2.09 6.64
C SER A 209 -9.20 1.22 7.81
N SER A 210 -8.74 1.58 9.01
CA SER A 210 -9.20 1.04 10.28
C SER A 210 -8.81 1.99 11.40
N THR A 211 -9.38 1.82 12.58
CA THR A 211 -8.99 2.64 13.73
C THR A 211 -7.52 2.51 14.13
N HIS A 212 -6.89 1.36 13.85
CA HIS A 212 -5.44 1.20 14.02
C HIS A 212 -4.64 1.97 12.97
N LEU A 213 -5.08 1.96 11.71
CA LEU A 213 -4.43 2.73 10.64
C LEU A 213 -4.60 4.24 10.86
N GLU A 214 -5.73 4.68 11.41
CA GLU A 214 -5.95 6.08 11.79
C GLU A 214 -5.10 6.51 12.99
N ALA A 215 -4.95 5.64 14.00
CA ALA A 215 -4.03 5.88 15.12
C ALA A 215 -2.58 6.01 14.60
N LEU A 216 -2.15 5.07 13.75
CA LEU A 216 -0.85 5.11 13.09
C LEU A 216 -0.66 6.41 12.29
N ARG A 217 -1.66 6.83 11.51
CA ARG A 217 -1.62 8.08 10.73
C ARG A 217 -1.46 9.31 11.63
N THR A 218 -2.21 9.36 12.72
CA THR A 218 -2.15 10.44 13.72
C THR A 218 -0.78 10.51 14.37
N GLU A 219 -0.23 9.37 14.79
CA GLU A 219 1.10 9.31 15.38
C GLU A 219 2.20 9.70 14.37
N THR A 220 2.08 9.25 13.12
CA THR A 220 3.00 9.62 12.03
C THR A 220 3.02 11.14 11.83
N ALA A 221 1.84 11.78 11.73
CA ALA A 221 1.72 13.22 11.56
C ALA A 221 2.31 13.98 12.76
N SER A 222 2.11 13.48 13.98
CA SER A 222 2.63 14.09 15.21
C SER A 222 4.15 13.96 15.33
N ALA A 223 4.73 12.90 14.76
CA ALA A 223 6.17 12.63 14.77
C ALA A 223 6.90 13.15 13.53
N ALA A 224 6.19 13.71 12.55
CA ALA A 224 6.78 14.15 11.30
C ALA A 224 7.84 15.25 11.52
N PRO A 225 9.01 15.17 10.84
CA PRO A 225 9.98 16.26 10.84
C PRO A 225 9.32 17.60 10.49
N PRO A 226 9.62 18.70 11.21
CA PRO A 226 9.02 20.01 10.92
C PRO A 226 9.22 20.49 9.47
N ALA A 227 10.31 20.05 8.83
CA ALA A 227 10.60 20.32 7.43
C ALA A 227 9.54 19.74 6.47
N LEU A 228 8.73 18.77 6.92
CA LEU A 228 7.67 18.13 6.15
C LEU A 228 6.26 18.67 6.50
N ALA A 229 6.15 19.75 7.27
CA ALA A 229 4.85 20.29 7.71
C ALA A 229 3.90 20.62 6.55
N ASN A 230 4.46 21.01 5.39
CA ASN A 230 3.70 21.31 4.17
C ASN A 230 3.75 20.16 3.15
N GLY A 231 4.13 18.96 3.59
CA GLY A 231 4.45 17.83 2.73
C GLY A 231 5.74 18.05 1.93
N ILE A 232 6.07 17.05 1.10
CA ILE A 232 7.19 17.05 0.16
C ILE A 232 6.66 16.59 -1.20
N GLY A 233 7.06 17.27 -2.27
CA GLY A 233 6.61 16.95 -3.63
C GLY A 233 7.35 17.75 -4.71
N PRO A 234 7.00 17.54 -6.00
CA PRO A 234 7.64 18.24 -7.12
C PRO A 234 7.54 19.77 -7.09
N ASP A 235 6.47 20.30 -6.47
CA ASP A 235 6.19 21.73 -6.33
C ASP A 235 6.62 22.31 -4.98
N ASN A 236 6.81 21.45 -3.97
CA ASN A 236 7.31 21.80 -2.65
C ASN A 236 8.43 20.82 -2.23
N PRO A 237 9.61 20.90 -2.86
CA PRO A 237 10.70 19.99 -2.55
C PRO A 237 11.34 20.32 -1.21
N LEU A 238 11.82 19.29 -0.51
CA LEU A 238 12.75 19.46 0.60
C LEU A 238 14.11 19.86 0.01
N VAL A 239 14.51 21.11 0.25
CA VAL A 239 15.79 21.64 -0.23
C VAL A 239 16.86 21.37 0.82
N ILE A 240 17.86 20.56 0.47
CA ILE A 240 19.04 20.33 1.30
C ILE A 240 20.24 20.99 0.61
N LYS A 241 20.93 21.84 1.35
CA LYS A 241 22.13 22.52 0.89
C LYS A 241 23.37 21.79 1.40
N ALA A 242 24.23 21.36 0.50
CA ALA A 242 25.51 20.75 0.83
C ALA A 242 26.55 21.78 1.28
N ALA A 243 27.66 21.31 1.86
CA ALA A 243 28.72 22.17 2.39
C ALA A 243 29.43 23.00 1.30
N ASP A 244 29.45 22.51 0.06
CA ASP A 244 29.98 23.20 -1.11
C ASP A 244 29.00 24.25 -1.68
N GLY A 245 27.81 24.37 -1.11
CA GLY A 245 26.76 25.29 -1.52
C GLY A 245 25.79 24.73 -2.57
N ALA A 246 25.99 23.51 -3.06
CA ALA A 246 25.06 22.86 -3.97
C ALA A 246 23.69 22.60 -3.29
N GLU A 247 22.60 22.73 -4.05
CA GLU A 247 21.25 22.49 -3.56
C GLU A 247 20.65 21.25 -4.23
N TYR A 248 20.13 20.34 -3.39
CA TYR A 248 19.41 19.15 -3.83
C TYR A 248 17.94 19.29 -3.45
N ARG A 249 17.05 19.11 -4.44
CA ARG A 249 15.61 19.29 -4.30
C ARG A 249 14.92 17.94 -4.23
N PHE A 250 14.77 17.42 -3.02
CA PHE A 250 14.12 16.14 -2.78
C PHE A 250 12.61 16.27 -2.93
N THR A 251 11.99 15.39 -3.71
CA THR A 251 10.55 15.41 -4.00
C THR A 251 9.79 14.28 -3.30
N SER A 252 10.50 13.25 -2.84
CA SER A 252 9.95 12.22 -1.97
C SER A 252 11.06 11.55 -1.15
N LEU A 253 10.67 10.96 -0.02
CA LEU A 253 11.53 10.16 0.84
C LEU A 253 10.68 9.02 1.44
N TYR A 254 11.10 7.77 1.28
CA TYR A 254 10.38 6.59 1.75
C TYR A 254 11.32 5.41 2.03
N PRO A 255 10.94 4.46 2.88
CA PRO A 255 11.70 3.22 3.05
C PRO A 255 11.59 2.35 1.80
N ASP A 256 12.70 1.73 1.40
CA ASP A 256 12.76 0.77 0.30
C ASP A 256 13.35 -0.56 0.81
N ASN A 257 12.80 -1.67 0.32
CA ASN A 257 13.21 -3.01 0.71
C ASN A 257 13.62 -3.90 -0.47
N THR A 258 13.91 -3.31 -1.63
CA THR A 258 14.17 -4.03 -2.88
C THR A 258 15.40 -4.93 -2.79
N LEU A 259 16.40 -4.54 -1.99
CA LEU A 259 17.64 -5.31 -1.82
C LEU A 259 17.56 -6.45 -0.79
N ASP A 260 16.43 -6.62 -0.10
CA ASP A 260 16.18 -7.66 0.91
C ASP A 260 17.32 -7.81 1.94
N LYS A 261 17.75 -6.67 2.50
CA LYS A 261 18.80 -6.58 3.51
C LYS A 261 18.23 -6.66 4.93
N GLU A 262 19.12 -6.82 5.92
CA GLU A 262 18.77 -6.82 7.35
C GLU A 262 18.13 -5.51 7.83
N LYS A 263 18.24 -4.43 7.05
CA LYS A 263 17.54 -3.16 7.25
C LYS A 263 17.06 -2.65 5.90
N PRO A 264 15.93 -1.93 5.84
CA PRO A 264 15.54 -1.24 4.62
C PRO A 264 16.56 -0.16 4.25
N ASP A 265 16.52 0.28 2.99
CA ASP A 265 17.21 1.46 2.51
C ASP A 265 16.29 2.69 2.62
N VAL A 266 16.88 3.89 2.53
CA VAL A 266 16.12 5.12 2.31
C VAL A 266 16.09 5.40 0.81
N ALA A 267 14.93 5.38 0.18
CA ALA A 267 14.76 5.85 -1.18
C ALA A 267 14.32 7.31 -1.22
N ALA A 268 14.98 8.09 -2.07
CA ALA A 268 14.67 9.49 -2.27
C ALA A 268 14.66 9.85 -3.75
N HIS A 269 13.69 10.66 -4.15
CA HIS A 269 13.67 11.26 -5.48
C HIS A 269 14.19 12.68 -5.42
N ILE A 270 15.01 13.08 -6.39
CA ILE A 270 15.48 14.45 -6.58
C ILE A 270 15.04 14.99 -7.94
N LYS A 271 14.55 16.23 -7.95
CA LYS A 271 14.21 16.95 -9.17
C LYS A 271 15.46 17.57 -9.78
N VAL A 272 15.68 17.31 -11.08
CA VAL A 272 16.78 17.88 -11.84
C VAL A 272 16.30 18.38 -13.20
N ASP A 273 16.96 19.40 -13.74
CA ASP A 273 16.58 19.96 -15.05
C ASP A 273 16.98 19.04 -16.22
N SER A 274 18.09 18.30 -16.05
CA SER A 274 18.60 17.33 -17.02
C SER A 274 19.37 16.22 -16.31
N LEU A 275 19.25 14.98 -16.81
CA LEU A 275 20.00 13.86 -16.27
C LEU A 275 21.50 13.96 -16.57
N GLY A 276 21.87 14.57 -17.71
CA GLY A 276 23.25 14.56 -18.22
C GLY A 276 23.66 13.17 -18.73
N ASP A 277 24.96 12.92 -18.81
CA ASP A 277 25.48 11.57 -19.04
C ASP A 277 25.45 10.71 -17.77
N ALA A 278 25.72 9.41 -17.92
CA ALA A 278 25.66 8.45 -16.81
C ALA A 278 26.64 8.79 -15.67
N ASN A 279 27.82 9.34 -15.99
CA ASN A 279 28.82 9.70 -14.97
C ASN A 279 28.39 10.92 -14.17
N THR A 280 27.84 11.93 -14.85
CA THR A 280 27.29 13.15 -14.25
C THR A 280 26.11 12.81 -13.35
N ALA A 281 25.18 11.98 -13.83
CA ALA A 281 24.03 11.54 -13.05
C ALA A 281 24.47 10.77 -11.79
N ARG A 282 25.42 9.85 -11.92
CA ARG A 282 25.97 9.09 -10.78
C ARG A 282 26.66 9.98 -9.77
N ALA A 283 27.55 10.87 -10.21
CA ALA A 283 28.25 11.79 -9.33
C ALA A 283 27.28 12.68 -8.54
N ARG A 284 26.24 13.21 -9.21
CA ARG A 284 25.17 13.98 -8.58
C ARG A 284 24.40 13.16 -7.55
N ASN A 285 24.01 11.93 -7.88
CA ASN A 285 23.26 11.07 -6.98
C ASN A 285 24.07 10.75 -5.71
N LEU A 286 25.36 10.41 -5.85
CA LEU A 286 26.24 10.16 -4.70
C LEU A 286 26.41 11.42 -3.84
N ALA A 287 26.59 12.59 -4.46
CA ALA A 287 26.68 13.85 -3.71
C ALA A 287 25.36 14.20 -3.00
N ALA A 288 24.20 13.89 -3.60
CA ALA A 288 22.90 14.04 -2.94
C ALA A 288 22.74 13.10 -1.74
N MET A 289 23.26 11.86 -1.81
CA MET A 289 23.29 10.94 -0.66
C MET A 289 24.12 11.53 0.48
N SER A 290 25.33 12.01 0.19
CA SER A 290 26.20 12.66 1.17
C SER A 290 25.52 13.88 1.80
N ALA A 291 24.88 14.73 0.99
CA ALA A 291 24.14 15.89 1.48
C ALA A 291 22.98 15.49 2.41
N LEU A 292 22.21 14.47 2.05
CA LEU A 292 21.11 13.95 2.86
C LEU A 292 21.61 13.44 4.22
N LEU A 293 22.68 12.63 4.23
CA LEU A 293 23.23 12.06 5.47
C LEU A 293 23.98 13.10 6.31
N ALA A 294 24.54 14.15 5.70
CA ALA A 294 25.10 15.28 6.44
C ALA A 294 24.00 16.09 7.13
N ALA A 295 22.86 16.30 6.47
CA ALA A 295 21.71 16.99 7.05
C ALA A 295 20.98 16.15 8.12
N HIS A 296 20.92 14.83 7.92
CA HIS A 296 20.16 13.90 8.76
C HIS A 296 21.01 12.69 9.17
N PRO A 297 22.03 12.88 10.02
CA PRO A 297 23.00 11.83 10.36
C PRO A 297 22.37 10.63 11.10
N GLU A 298 21.20 10.81 11.71
CA GLU A 298 20.45 9.73 12.38
C GLU A 298 20.09 8.56 11.45
N LEU A 299 19.91 8.83 10.14
CA LEU A 299 19.56 7.81 9.14
C LEU A 299 20.59 6.68 9.07
N ARG A 300 21.86 6.97 9.37
CA ARG A 300 22.96 6.00 9.30
C ARG A 300 22.80 4.80 10.22
N THR A 301 22.01 4.92 11.29
CA THR A 301 21.87 3.83 12.29
C THR A 301 20.67 2.92 12.01
N ALA A 302 19.64 3.43 11.34
CA ALA A 302 18.35 2.76 11.17
C ALA A 302 18.17 2.10 9.80
N PHE A 303 19.01 2.42 8.81
CA PHE A 303 18.89 1.94 7.43
C PHE A 303 20.20 1.32 6.93
N HIS A 304 20.10 0.45 5.91
CA HIS A 304 21.23 -0.21 5.29
C HIS A 304 22.00 0.73 4.33
N GLY A 305 21.28 1.42 3.46
CA GLY A 305 21.82 2.32 2.44
C GLY A 305 20.83 3.39 1.99
N VAL A 306 21.19 4.09 0.92
CA VAL A 306 20.36 5.15 0.31
C VAL A 306 20.25 4.92 -1.19
N TRP A 307 19.03 4.97 -1.70
CA TRP A 307 18.72 5.10 -3.12
C TRP A 307 18.42 6.56 -3.46
N ILE A 308 19.07 7.10 -4.50
CA ILE A 308 18.69 8.37 -5.11
C ILE A 308 18.22 8.14 -6.53
N PHE A 309 17.00 8.59 -6.81
CA PHE A 309 16.39 8.65 -8.13
C PHE A 309 16.45 10.08 -8.64
N SER A 310 17.23 10.33 -9.69
CA SER A 310 17.21 11.62 -10.41
C SER A 310 16.05 11.64 -11.39
N ASP A 311 15.10 12.55 -11.19
CA ASP A 311 13.94 12.76 -12.06
C ASP A 311 14.13 13.99 -12.95
N ALA A 312 14.09 13.80 -14.27
CA ALA A 312 14.06 14.87 -15.26
C ALA A 312 12.81 14.80 -16.13
N PRO A 313 12.25 15.94 -16.59
CA PRO A 313 11.05 15.93 -17.43
C PRO A 313 11.20 15.09 -18.70
N GLY A 314 10.26 14.16 -18.92
CA GLY A 314 10.20 13.34 -20.13
C GLY A 314 11.29 12.26 -20.25
N GLN A 315 12.03 11.97 -19.17
CA GLN A 315 13.10 10.97 -19.15
C GLN A 315 12.85 9.92 -18.08
N ALA A 316 13.31 8.69 -18.32
CA ALA A 316 13.30 7.65 -17.30
C ALA A 316 14.29 8.02 -16.17
N PRO A 317 13.91 7.87 -14.90
CA PRO A 317 14.79 8.25 -13.79
C PRO A 317 16.11 7.47 -13.78
N VAL A 318 17.19 8.13 -13.36
CA VAL A 318 18.48 7.46 -13.11
C VAL A 318 18.63 7.22 -11.62
N ALA A 319 18.71 5.93 -11.25
CA ALA A 319 18.84 5.49 -9.87
C ALA A 319 20.26 5.06 -9.54
N ASN A 320 20.75 5.43 -8.35
CA ASN A 320 21.95 4.84 -7.77
C ASN A 320 21.68 4.48 -6.31
N GLU A 321 22.31 3.40 -5.86
CA GLU A 321 22.35 2.96 -4.47
C GLU A 321 23.79 3.03 -3.94
N ALA A 322 23.91 3.30 -2.65
CA ALA A 322 25.13 3.08 -1.90
C ALA A 322 24.79 2.72 -0.45
N ALA A 323 25.59 1.81 0.13
CA ALA A 323 25.45 1.44 1.53
C ALA A 323 25.90 2.60 2.44
N MET A 324 25.35 2.67 3.66
CA MET A 324 25.63 3.78 4.59
C MET A 324 27.13 3.97 4.89
N ASN A 325 27.91 2.89 4.88
CA ASN A 325 29.36 2.91 5.12
C ASN A 325 30.18 3.40 3.91
N GLU A 326 29.59 3.49 2.73
CA GLU A 326 30.23 3.95 1.48
C GLU A 326 29.95 5.43 1.19
N ILE A 327 28.99 6.03 1.91
CA ILE A 327 28.59 7.43 1.75
C ILE A 327 29.36 8.30 2.77
N HIS A 328 30.23 9.18 2.27
CA HIS A 328 31.09 10.08 3.04
C HIS A 328 30.54 11.50 3.12
#